data_AF-A0A9E2CRP3-F1
#
_entry.id   AF-A0A9E2CRP3-F1
#
_cell.length_a   1.000
_cell.length_b   1.000
_cell.length_c   1.000
_cell.angle_alpha   90.00
_cell.angle_beta   90.00
_cell.angle_gamma   90.00
#
_symmetry.space_group_name_H-M   'P 1'
#
loop_
_entity.id
_entity.type
_entity.pdbx_description
1 polymer ?
#
loop_
_entity_poly.entity_id
_entity_poly.type
_entity_poly.pdbx_seq_one_letter_code
_entity_poly.pdbx_strand_id
1 'polypeptide(L)'
;MNAKEYRWHEVKKRGSGHYKTEDVEPIDLIKAGGLLRNFALGNIIKYAFRNSDPEKPLNRADLDKIQHYVEMLLCLEEEVK
;
A
#
# COMPACT_ATOMS: atom_id res chain seq x y z
N MET A 1 18.90 8.65 -6.80
CA MET A 1 17.55 8.44 -6.23
C MET A 1 17.46 9.26 -4.96
N ASN A 2 16.48 10.15 -4.83
CA ASN A 2 16.33 10.97 -3.62
C ASN A 2 15.73 10.15 -2.46
N ALA A 3 15.76 10.67 -1.23
CA ALA A 3 15.29 9.94 -0.05
C ALA A 3 13.81 9.52 -0.11
N LYS A 4 12.95 10.34 -0.74
CA LYS A 4 11.52 10.04 -0.95
C LYS A 4 11.34 8.88 -1.95
N GLU A 5 12.07 8.91 -3.06
CA GLU A 5 12.08 7.84 -4.07
C GLU A 5 12.59 6.51 -3.50
N TYR A 6 13.64 6.54 -2.66
CA TYR A 6 14.14 5.34 -1.99
C TYR A 6 13.10 4.71 -1.08
N ARG A 7 12.40 5.53 -0.29
CA ARG A 7 11.33 5.04 0.58
C ARG A 7 10.16 4.45 -0.21
N TRP A 8 9.73 5.10 -1.29
CA TRP A 8 8.68 4.56 -2.17
C TRP A 8 9.06 3.18 -2.71
N HIS A 9 10.29 3.03 -3.18
CA HIS A 9 10.80 1.78 -3.73
C HIS A 9 10.82 0.64 -2.68
N GLU A 10 11.18 0.95 -1.44
CA GLU A 10 11.19 -0.04 -0.36
C GLU A 10 9.79 -0.40 0.13
N VAL A 11 8.87 0.56 0.18
CA VAL A 11 7.47 0.31 0.56
C VAL A 11 6.78 -0.55 -0.50
N LYS A 12 6.90 -0.23 -1.80
CA LYS A 12 6.19 -0.98 -2.86
C LYS A 12 6.57 -2.46 -2.90
N LYS A 13 7.84 -2.78 -2.64
CA LYS A 13 8.35 -4.17 -2.57
C LYS A 13 7.68 -5.03 -1.49
N ARG A 14 7.06 -4.44 -0.46
CA ARG A 14 6.36 -5.18 0.60
C ARG A 14 4.99 -5.72 0.16
N GLY A 15 4.53 -5.34 -1.04
CA GLY A 15 3.32 -5.89 -1.66
C GLY A 15 3.45 -7.38 -2.02
N SER A 16 2.31 -8.00 -2.34
CA SER A 16 2.27 -9.42 -2.70
C SER A 16 3.11 -9.70 -3.96
N GLY A 17 3.88 -10.79 -3.95
CA GLY A 17 4.86 -11.12 -4.99
C GLY A 17 4.29 -11.46 -6.38
N HIS A 18 2.96 -11.41 -6.56
CA HIS A 18 2.31 -11.88 -7.78
C HIS A 18 2.57 -11.02 -9.02
N TYR A 19 3.09 -9.79 -8.87
CA TYR A 19 3.35 -8.85 -9.97
C TYR A 19 4.73 -8.19 -9.93
N LYS A 20 5.67 -8.76 -9.15
CA LYS A 20 7.04 -8.23 -9.06
C LYS A 20 7.78 -8.52 -10.36
N THR A 21 7.79 -7.54 -11.25
CA THR A 21 8.69 -7.48 -12.40
C THR A 21 9.77 -6.45 -12.08
N GLU A 22 10.99 -6.61 -12.61
CA GLU A 22 12.14 -5.76 -12.23
C GLU A 22 12.01 -4.27 -12.65
N ASP A 23 10.95 -3.90 -13.38
CA ASP A 23 10.80 -2.56 -13.97
C ASP A 23 9.62 -1.75 -13.40
N VAL A 24 8.39 -2.04 -13.85
CA VAL A 24 7.19 -1.23 -13.56
C VAL A 24 6.11 -2.12 -12.97
N GLU A 25 5.74 -1.84 -11.71
CA GLU A 25 4.65 -2.56 -11.06
C GLU A 25 3.31 -1.85 -11.31
N PRO A 26 2.16 -2.57 -11.26
CA PRO A 26 0.84 -1.94 -11.39
C PRO A 26 0.61 -0.77 -10.43
N ILE A 27 1.22 -0.81 -9.24
CA ILE A 27 1.12 0.25 -8.26
C ILE A 27 1.82 1.55 -8.71
N ASP A 28 2.88 1.45 -9.51
CA ASP A 28 3.57 2.60 -10.08
C ASP A 28 2.65 3.31 -11.09
N LEU A 29 1.89 2.55 -11.89
CA LEU A 29 0.88 3.10 -12.82
C LEU A 29 -0.28 3.76 -12.08
N ILE A 30 -0.79 3.13 -11.02
CA ILE A 30 -1.85 3.68 -10.16
C ILE A 30 -1.40 5.01 -9.53
N LYS A 31 -0.15 5.09 -9.08
CA LYS A 31 0.45 6.31 -8.55
C LYS A 31 0.59 7.39 -9.61
N ALA A 32 1.18 7.07 -10.76
CA ALA A 32 1.36 8.01 -11.87
C ALA A 32 0.02 8.58 -12.38
N GLY A 33 -1.05 7.77 -12.34
CA GLY A 33 -2.41 8.20 -12.70
C GLY A 33 -3.14 9.02 -11.63
N GLY A 34 -2.51 9.32 -10.48
CA GLY A 34 -3.14 10.07 -9.38
C GLY A 34 -4.21 9.29 -8.59
N LEU A 35 -4.29 7.98 -8.78
CA LEU A 35 -5.33 7.13 -8.19
C LEU A 35 -4.89 6.47 -6.86
N LEU A 36 -3.61 6.56 -6.49
CA LEU A 36 -3.03 5.88 -5.34
C LEU A 36 -3.77 6.17 -4.03
N ARG A 37 -4.17 7.42 -3.80
CA ARG A 37 -4.91 7.80 -2.58
C ARG A 37 -6.19 6.98 -2.42
N ASN A 38 -7.04 6.97 -3.44
CA ASN A 38 -8.32 6.27 -3.40
C ASN A 38 -8.12 4.75 -3.36
N PHE A 39 -7.14 4.23 -4.11
CA PHE A 39 -6.80 2.82 -4.12
C PHE A 39 -6.37 2.31 -2.73
N ALA A 40 -5.47 3.03 -2.07
CA ALA A 40 -4.97 2.66 -0.74
C ALA A 40 -6.09 2.73 0.31
N LEU A 41 -6.87 3.81 0.35
CA LEU A 41 -7.99 3.97 1.29
C LEU A 41 -9.05 2.86 1.13
N GLY A 42 -9.43 2.54 -0.11
CA GLY A 42 -10.38 1.46 -0.37
C GLY A 42 -9.86 0.09 0.10
N ASN A 43 -8.57 -0.18 -0.08
CA ASN A 43 -7.97 -1.42 0.41
C ASN A 43 -7.87 -1.46 1.94
N ILE A 44 -7.53 -0.35 2.60
CA ILE A 44 -7.52 -0.25 4.07
C ILE A 44 -8.91 -0.59 4.63
N ILE A 45 -9.97 0.03 4.09
CA ILE A 45 -11.35 -0.24 4.51
C ILE A 45 -11.69 -1.71 4.29
N LYS A 46 -11.38 -2.27 3.12
CA LYS A 46 -11.65 -3.69 2.80
C LYS A 46 -10.99 -4.63 3.81
N TYR A 47 -9.70 -4.46 4.09
CA TYR A 47 -8.96 -5.36 4.99
C TYR A 47 -9.33 -5.14 6.45
N ALA A 48 -9.65 -3.91 6.86
CA ALA A 48 -10.19 -3.64 8.19
C ALA A 48 -11.56 -4.30 8.37
N PHE A 49 -12.45 -4.18 7.39
CA PHE A 49 -13.77 -4.79 7.42
C PHE A 49 -13.74 -6.32 7.48
N ARG A 50 -12.78 -6.96 6.80
CA ARG A 50 -12.58 -8.43 6.93
C ARG A 50 -12.22 -8.88 8.36
N ASN A 51 -11.78 -7.95 9.22
CA ASN A 51 -11.44 -8.17 10.62
C ASN A 51 -12.50 -7.60 11.60
N SER A 52 -13.69 -7.21 11.12
CA SER A 52 -14.69 -6.54 11.96
C SER A 52 -15.50 -7.46 12.86
N ASP A 53 -15.40 -8.78 12.67
CA ASP A 53 -16.14 -9.78 13.45
C ASP A 53 -15.41 -10.02 14.79
N PRO A 54 -15.98 -9.63 15.93
CA PRO A 54 -15.32 -9.74 17.23
C PRO A 54 -15.16 -11.19 17.71
N GLU A 55 -15.91 -12.13 17.13
CA GLU A 55 -15.86 -13.56 17.46
C GLU A 55 -14.74 -14.29 16.71
N LYS A 56 -14.07 -13.62 15.76
CA LYS A 56 -12.97 -14.19 14.97
C LYS A 56 -11.62 -13.58 15.36
N PRO A 57 -10.54 -14.37 15.37
CA PRO A 57 -9.21 -13.83 15.58
C PRO A 57 -8.83 -12.89 14.43
N LEU A 58 -8.04 -11.87 14.74
CA LEU A 58 -7.47 -10.97 13.74
C LEU A 58 -6.59 -11.73 12.73
N ASN A 59 -6.77 -11.44 11.45
CA ASN A 59 -5.96 -11.97 10.37
C ASN A 59 -4.70 -11.13 10.19
N ARG A 60 -3.54 -11.68 10.59
CA ARG A 60 -2.25 -10.98 10.50
C ARG A 60 -1.92 -10.49 9.07
N ALA A 61 -2.18 -11.31 8.05
CA ALA A 61 -1.89 -10.95 6.67
C ALA A 61 -2.75 -9.78 6.15
N ASP A 62 -3.95 -9.58 6.71
CA ASP A 62 -4.77 -8.41 6.40
C ASP A 62 -4.28 -7.16 7.15
N LEU A 63 -3.81 -7.31 8.41
CA LEU A 63 -3.16 -6.22 9.14
C LEU A 63 -1.88 -5.73 8.45
N ASP A 64 -1.04 -6.65 7.98
CA ASP A 64 0.19 -6.30 7.25
C ASP A 64 -0.13 -5.52 5.95
N LYS A 65 -1.23 -5.87 5.27
CA LYS A 65 -1.72 -5.10 4.09
C LYS A 65 -2.20 -3.71 4.49
N ILE A 66 -2.94 -3.58 5.59
CA ILE A 66 -3.36 -2.25 6.08
C ILE A 66 -2.14 -1.38 6.34
N GLN A 67 -1.14 -1.90 7.06
CA GLN A 67 0.10 -1.18 7.32
C GLN A 67 0.79 -0.75 6.03
N HIS A 68 0.90 -1.66 5.06
CA HIS A 68 1.50 -1.38 3.76
C HIS A 68 0.79 -0.23 3.01
N TYR A 69 -0.53 -0.21 2.96
CA TYR A 69 -1.27 0.88 2.31
C TYR A 69 -1.18 2.21 3.07
N VAL A 70 -1.08 2.17 4.40
CA VAL A 70 -0.80 3.37 5.21
C VAL A 70 0.59 3.92 4.89
N GLU A 71 1.61 3.06 4.81
CA GLU A 71 2.97 3.46 4.43
C GLU A 71 3.02 4.11 3.04
N MET A 72 2.23 3.60 2.08
CA MET A 72 2.10 4.22 0.75
C MET A 72 1.48 5.62 0.81
N LEU A 73 0.45 5.82 1.63
CA LEU A 73 -0.18 7.14 1.81
C LEU A 73 0.78 8.14 2.46
N LEU A 74 1.61 7.69 3.41
CA LEU A 74 2.66 8.53 4.00
C LEU A 74 3.71 8.95 2.95
N CYS A 75 4.13 8.03 2.08
CA CYS A 75 5.04 8.37 0.97
C CYS A 75 4.40 9.41 0.04
N LEU A 76 3.12 9.25 -0.29
CA LEU A 76 2.39 10.21 -1.13
C LEU A 76 2.25 11.58 -0.46
N GLU A 77 2.06 11.63 0.86
CA GLU A 77 2.00 12.86 1.65
C GLU A 77 3.34 13.61 1.63
N GLU A 78 4.43 12.89 1.82
CA GLU A 78 5.79 13.43 1.80
C GLU A 78 6.17 14.01 0.43
N GLU A 79 5.62 13.52 -0.67
CA GLU A 79 5.86 14.05 -2.01
C GLU A 79 5.16 15.39 -2.28
N VAL A 80 4.06 15.67 -1.58
CA VAL A 80 3.30 16.93 -1.71
C VAL A 80 3.92 18.06 -0.89
N LYS A 81 4.74 17.74 0.12
CA LYS A 81 5.54 18.68 0.92
C LYS A 81 6.87 19.02 0.28
#